data_AF-A0A4U1JIC9-F1
#
_entry.id   AF-A0A4U1JIC9-F1
#
_cell.length_a   1.000
_cell.length_b   1.000
_cell.length_c   1.000
_cell.angle_alpha   90.00
_cell.angle_beta   90.00
_cell.angle_gamma   90.00
#
_symmetry.space_group_name_H-M   'P 1'
#
loop_
_entity.id
_entity.type
_entity.pdbx_description
1 polymer ?
#
loop_
_entity_poly.entity_id
_entity_poly.type
_entity_poly.pdbx_seq_one_letter_code
_entity_poly.pdbx_strand_id
1 'polypeptide(L)'
;MNALVDNLHQGTLLRRGLESSAAGVVDLCEIVQRLEARFAALGALRGVEVAASFPERPVITSGAPALAERAIANLVHNAVRHGRHGGHVAVILEREGDTFELTVADDGPGIGRDQLASLQEATFGGDEARPRSGGLGLTVTLEAARRLGWEVRFEAGEAPGLRVVVAGACRPAGLG
;
A
#
# COMPACT_ATOMS: atom_id res chain seq x y z
N MET A 1 -1.53 -25.33 16.50
CA MET A 1 -0.59 -25.78 15.43
C MET A 1 -1.34 -25.83 14.10
N ASN A 2 -1.32 -24.75 13.32
CA ASN A 2 -1.52 -24.79 11.86
C ASN A 2 -1.20 -23.45 11.16
N ALA A 3 -0.36 -22.58 11.74
CA ALA A 3 0.02 -21.29 11.14
C ALA A 3 1.21 -21.40 10.17
N LEU A 4 1.84 -22.58 10.04
CA LEU A 4 3.01 -22.79 9.19
C LEU A 4 2.66 -23.26 7.78
N VAL A 5 1.48 -23.88 7.58
CA VAL A 5 1.07 -24.42 6.26
C VAL A 5 0.44 -23.34 5.38
N ASP A 6 -0.28 -22.36 5.95
CA ASP A 6 -0.84 -21.23 5.19
C ASP A 6 0.21 -20.20 4.72
N ASN A 7 1.34 -20.11 5.44
CA ASN A 7 2.42 -19.17 5.10
C ASN A 7 3.18 -19.59 3.82
N LEU A 8 3.24 -20.90 3.53
CA LEU A 8 3.98 -21.42 2.38
C LEU A 8 3.21 -21.27 1.05
N HIS A 9 1.87 -21.18 1.10
CA HIS A 9 1.04 -21.00 -0.10
C HIS A 9 1.04 -19.55 -0.63
N GLN A 10 1.20 -18.53 0.22
CA GLN A 10 1.29 -17.15 -0.28
C GLN A 10 2.65 -16.85 -0.94
N GLY A 11 3.75 -17.42 -0.44
CA GLY A 11 5.10 -17.16 -0.96
C GLY A 11 5.33 -17.66 -2.39
N THR A 12 4.74 -18.78 -2.78
CA THR A 12 4.88 -19.36 -4.13
C THR A 12 3.89 -18.77 -5.14
N LEU A 13 2.70 -18.37 -4.71
CA LEU A 13 1.76 -17.61 -5.55
C LEU A 13 2.24 -16.18 -5.82
N LEU A 14 3.05 -15.63 -4.90
CA LEU A 14 3.67 -14.31 -5.07
C LEU A 14 4.59 -14.21 -6.28
N ARG A 15 5.28 -15.28 -6.69
CA ARG A 15 6.12 -15.21 -7.90
C ARG A 15 5.29 -15.24 -9.19
N ARG A 16 4.32 -16.16 -9.30
CA ARG A 16 3.53 -16.35 -10.54
C ARG A 16 2.53 -15.23 -10.83
N GLY A 17 1.91 -14.64 -9.80
CA GLY A 17 0.95 -13.54 -10.00
C GLY A 17 1.61 -12.23 -10.45
N LEU A 18 2.86 -12.00 -10.03
CA LEU A 18 3.63 -10.81 -10.41
C LEU A 18 4.28 -10.93 -11.80
N GLU A 19 4.34 -12.12 -12.40
CA GLU A 19 4.99 -12.41 -13.68
C GLU A 19 4.09 -12.19 -14.91
N SER A 20 2.77 -12.07 -14.73
CA SER A 20 1.80 -11.96 -15.84
C SER A 20 0.94 -10.68 -15.78
N SER A 21 1.49 -9.61 -15.21
CA SER A 21 0.79 -8.32 -15.19
C SER A 21 1.32 -7.46 -16.33
N ALA A 22 0.54 -7.36 -17.42
CA ALA A 22 0.92 -6.57 -18.59
C ALA A 22 1.07 -5.10 -18.21
N ALA A 23 2.15 -4.47 -18.67
CA ALA A 23 2.33 -3.02 -18.53
C ALA A 23 1.19 -2.30 -19.25
N GLY A 24 0.60 -1.31 -18.59
CA GLY A 24 -0.54 -0.57 -19.10
C GLY A 24 -0.65 0.80 -18.45
N VAL A 25 -1.87 1.34 -18.54
CA VAL A 25 -2.27 2.59 -17.92
C VAL A 25 -3.07 2.26 -16.67
N VAL A 26 -2.74 2.92 -15.56
CA VAL A 26 -3.40 2.72 -14.27
C VAL A 26 -4.01 4.04 -13.83
N ASP A 27 -5.32 4.04 -13.60
CA ASP A 27 -5.98 5.13 -12.88
C ASP A 27 -5.99 4.82 -11.38
N LEU A 28 -5.22 5.60 -10.62
CA LEU A 28 -5.12 5.42 -9.17
C LEU A 28 -6.39 5.83 -8.44
N CYS A 29 -7.19 6.76 -8.99
CA CYS A 29 -8.46 7.15 -8.38
C CYS A 29 -9.45 5.97 -8.38
N GLU A 30 -9.55 5.24 -9.51
CA GLU A 30 -10.41 4.05 -9.60
C GLU A 30 -9.98 2.94 -8.63
N ILE A 31 -8.67 2.75 -8.45
CA ILE A 31 -8.14 1.78 -7.49
C ILE A 31 -8.50 2.20 -6.06
N VAL A 32 -8.23 3.46 -5.69
CA VAL A 32 -8.50 3.97 -4.34
C VAL A 32 -9.99 3.84 -4.02
N GLN A 33 -10.88 4.26 -4.92
CA GLN A 33 -12.33 4.15 -4.74
C GLN A 33 -12.78 2.69 -4.53
N ARG A 34 -12.25 1.75 -5.32
CA ARG A 34 -12.57 0.33 -5.19
C ARG A 34 -12.09 -0.26 -3.87
N LEU A 35 -10.89 0.13 -3.44
CA LEU A 35 -10.32 -0.35 -2.19
C LEU A 35 -11.04 0.24 -0.98
N GLU A 36 -11.44 1.51 -1.01
CA GLU A 36 -12.29 2.10 0.02
C GLU A 36 -13.57 1.28 0.20
N ALA A 37 -14.34 1.04 -0.87
CA ALA A 37 -15.57 0.25 -0.81
C ALA A 37 -15.34 -1.18 -0.30
N ARG A 38 -14.26 -1.83 -0.76
CA ARG A 38 -13.90 -3.18 -0.34
C ARG A 38 -13.53 -3.24 1.15
N PHE A 39 -12.77 -2.27 1.63
CA PHE A 39 -12.26 -2.27 3.00
C PHE A 39 -13.19 -1.61 4.00
N ALA A 40 -14.17 -0.80 3.58
CA ALA A 40 -15.22 -0.29 4.44
C ALA A 40 -15.99 -1.43 5.12
N ALA A 41 -16.35 -2.48 4.37
CA ALA A 41 -17.02 -3.66 4.93
C ALA A 41 -16.14 -4.43 5.93
N LEU A 42 -14.85 -4.61 5.62
CA LEU A 42 -13.91 -5.27 6.52
C LEU A 42 -13.63 -4.44 7.78
N GLY A 43 -13.49 -3.12 7.61
CA GLY A 43 -13.30 -2.15 8.66
C GLY A 43 -14.48 -2.17 9.63
N ALA A 44 -15.71 -2.11 9.12
CA ALA A 44 -16.93 -2.20 9.94
C ALA A 44 -16.95 -3.45 10.83
N LEU A 45 -16.54 -4.61 10.31
CA LEU A 45 -16.43 -5.86 11.10
C LEU A 45 -15.39 -5.80 12.22
N ARG A 46 -14.39 -4.92 12.12
CA ARG A 46 -13.37 -4.68 13.16
C ARG A 46 -13.64 -3.40 13.97
N GLY A 47 -14.69 -2.67 13.64
CA GLY A 47 -14.98 -1.32 14.14
C GLY A 47 -13.85 -0.33 13.83
N VAL A 48 -13.36 -0.33 12.60
CA VAL A 48 -12.42 0.63 12.05
C VAL A 48 -13.10 1.32 10.87
N GLU A 49 -13.13 2.64 10.85
CA GLU A 49 -13.65 3.39 9.71
C GLU A 49 -12.57 3.51 8.63
N VAL A 50 -12.92 3.27 7.37
CA VAL A 50 -12.01 3.43 6.23
C VAL A 50 -12.59 4.50 5.33
N ALA A 51 -11.81 5.54 5.07
CA ALA A 51 -12.20 6.66 4.22
C ALA A 51 -11.10 6.98 3.22
N ALA A 52 -11.50 7.43 2.02
CA ALA A 52 -10.57 7.87 1.00
C ALA A 52 -10.78 9.34 0.59
N SER A 53 -9.70 9.99 0.18
CA SER A 53 -9.70 11.30 -0.46
C SER A 53 -8.81 11.25 -1.69
N PHE A 54 -9.31 11.73 -2.82
CA PHE A 54 -8.60 11.74 -4.09
C PHE A 54 -9.15 12.86 -5.00
N PRO A 55 -8.36 13.37 -5.95
CA PRO A 55 -8.80 14.45 -6.84
C PRO A 55 -9.91 13.99 -7.78
N GLU A 56 -10.75 14.94 -8.22
CA GLU A 56 -11.78 14.69 -9.25
C GLU A 56 -11.17 14.32 -10.61
N ARG A 57 -9.95 14.81 -10.89
CA ARG A 57 -9.24 14.53 -12.13
C ARG A 57 -8.45 13.22 -12.00
N PRO A 58 -8.47 12.35 -13.03
CA PRO A 58 -7.71 11.09 -13.01
C PRO A 58 -6.23 11.28 -12.69
N VAL A 59 -5.71 10.41 -11.84
CA VAL A 59 -4.28 10.30 -11.53
C VAL A 59 -3.76 9.06 -12.23
N ILE A 60 -3.16 9.28 -13.39
CA ILE A 60 -2.75 8.22 -14.30
C ILE A 60 -1.27 7.92 -14.08
N THR A 61 -0.90 6.65 -13.90
CA THR A 61 0.50 6.19 -13.88
C THR A 61 0.70 5.06 -14.88
N SER A 62 1.94 4.90 -15.36
CA SER A 62 2.34 3.71 -16.11
C SER A 62 2.54 2.56 -15.14
N GLY A 63 2.20 1.34 -15.55
CA GLY A 63 2.42 0.16 -14.74
C GLY A 63 1.36 -0.91 -14.96
N ALA A 64 1.46 -2.00 -14.22
CA ALA A 64 0.49 -3.06 -14.33
C ALA A 64 -0.65 -2.86 -13.30
N PRO A 65 -1.92 -2.72 -13.72
CA PRO A 65 -3.03 -2.39 -12.80
C PRO A 65 -3.16 -3.34 -11.62
N ALA A 66 -2.98 -4.65 -11.83
CA ALA A 66 -3.10 -5.63 -10.75
C ALA A 66 -1.94 -5.53 -9.74
N LEU A 67 -0.75 -5.11 -10.16
CA LEU A 67 0.36 -4.83 -9.25
C LEU A 67 0.08 -3.61 -8.40
N ALA A 68 -0.40 -2.53 -9.02
CA ALA A 68 -0.78 -1.29 -8.35
C ALA A 68 -1.87 -1.54 -7.30
N GLU A 69 -2.97 -2.20 -7.70
CA GLU A 69 -4.07 -2.54 -6.79
C GLU A 69 -3.58 -3.43 -5.65
N ARG A 70 -2.70 -4.41 -5.92
CA ARG A 70 -2.15 -5.28 -4.89
C ARG A 70 -1.29 -4.52 -3.89
N ALA A 71 -0.41 -3.62 -4.35
CA ALA A 71 0.46 -2.83 -3.50
C ALA A 71 -0.36 -2.01 -2.49
N ILE A 72 -1.37 -1.30 -3.00
CA ILE A 72 -2.23 -0.42 -2.19
C ILE A 72 -3.16 -1.25 -1.28
N ALA A 73 -3.76 -2.34 -1.80
CA ALA A 73 -4.63 -3.20 -1.00
C ALA A 73 -3.92 -3.82 0.20
N ASN A 74 -2.63 -4.16 0.07
CA ASN A 74 -1.86 -4.68 1.20
C ASN A 74 -1.62 -3.63 2.28
N LEU A 75 -1.41 -2.36 1.90
CA LEU A 75 -1.28 -1.26 2.85
C LEU A 75 -2.59 -1.03 3.60
N VAL A 76 -3.72 -0.90 2.88
CA VAL A 76 -5.03 -0.69 3.51
C VAL A 76 -5.43 -1.88 4.39
N HIS A 77 -5.17 -3.12 3.93
CA HIS A 77 -5.41 -4.30 4.75
C HIS A 77 -4.55 -4.29 6.03
N ASN A 78 -3.28 -3.87 5.94
CA ASN A 78 -2.41 -3.77 7.10
C ASN A 78 -2.95 -2.73 8.10
N ALA A 79 -3.31 -1.55 7.59
CA ALA A 79 -3.91 -0.48 8.37
C ALA A 79 -5.21 -0.93 9.08
N VAL A 80 -6.13 -1.60 8.39
CA VAL A 80 -7.38 -2.13 8.99
C VAL A 80 -7.11 -3.25 10.00
N ARG A 81 -6.14 -4.12 9.73
CA ARG A 81 -5.80 -5.24 10.61
C ARG A 81 -5.20 -4.76 11.93
N HIS A 82 -4.36 -3.74 11.86
CA HIS A 82 -3.59 -3.20 12.99
C HIS A 82 -4.24 -1.98 13.65
N GLY A 83 -5.25 -1.38 13.01
CA GLY A 83 -6.03 -0.30 13.55
C GLY A 83 -6.71 -0.66 14.87
N ARG A 84 -6.91 0.37 15.71
CA ARG A 84 -7.64 0.24 16.98
C ARG A 84 -9.15 0.21 16.73
N HIS A 85 -9.90 -0.44 17.63
CA HIS A 85 -11.36 -0.35 17.61
C HIS A 85 -11.80 1.11 17.87
N GLY A 86 -12.78 1.61 17.10
CA GLY A 86 -13.18 3.01 17.05
C GLY A 86 -12.13 3.95 16.42
N GLY A 87 -11.16 3.40 15.70
CA GLY A 87 -10.14 4.18 14.97
C GLY A 87 -10.46 4.33 13.48
N HIS A 88 -9.58 5.03 12.77
CA HIS A 88 -9.74 5.33 11.36
C HIS A 88 -8.53 4.85 10.56
N VAL A 89 -8.78 4.61 9.27
CA VAL A 89 -7.78 4.42 8.22
C VAL A 89 -8.09 5.41 7.11
N ALA A 90 -7.14 6.28 6.82
CA ALA A 90 -7.22 7.26 5.76
C ALA A 90 -6.41 6.81 4.54
N VAL A 91 -7.01 6.84 3.36
CA VAL A 91 -6.34 6.63 2.06
C VAL A 91 -6.40 7.92 1.27
N ILE A 92 -5.30 8.65 1.21
CA ILE A 92 -5.25 9.99 0.61
C ILE A 92 -4.39 9.90 -0.66
N LEU A 93 -4.95 10.24 -1.80
CA LEU A 93 -4.22 10.33 -3.07
C LEU A 93 -4.18 11.79 -3.52
N GLU A 94 -2.98 12.29 -3.73
CA GLU A 94 -2.73 13.64 -4.20
C GLU A 94 -1.90 13.60 -5.48
N ARG A 95 -2.10 14.61 -6.33
CA ARG A 95 -1.31 14.82 -7.54
C ARG A 95 -0.67 16.19 -7.48
N GLU A 96 0.65 16.20 -7.66
CA GLU A 96 1.46 17.40 -7.74
C GLU A 96 2.20 17.40 -9.08
N GLY A 97 1.69 18.18 -10.04
CA GLY A 97 2.24 18.23 -11.40
C GLY A 97 2.27 16.86 -12.09
N ASP A 98 3.49 16.36 -12.31
CA ASP A 98 3.78 15.09 -12.98
C ASP A 98 4.10 13.96 -11.99
N THR A 99 3.81 14.15 -10.70
CA THR A 99 3.96 13.11 -9.67
C THR A 99 2.67 12.93 -8.87
N PHE A 100 2.52 11.76 -8.26
CA PHE A 100 1.47 11.50 -7.29
C PHE A 100 2.09 11.11 -5.94
N GLU A 101 1.35 11.39 -4.87
CA GLU A 101 1.60 10.85 -3.54
C GLU A 101 0.32 10.13 -3.06
N LEU A 102 0.45 8.87 -2.66
CA LEU A 102 -0.61 8.09 -2.03
C LEU A 102 -0.20 7.78 -0.59
N THR A 103 -0.99 8.24 0.36
CA THR A 103 -0.82 8.01 1.78
C THR A 103 -1.84 7.00 2.29
N VAL A 104 -1.38 5.99 3.02
CA VAL A 104 -2.24 5.17 3.89
C VAL A 104 -1.82 5.41 5.33
N ALA A 105 -2.72 5.97 6.13
CA ALA A 105 -2.49 6.27 7.54
C ALA A 105 -3.52 5.56 8.42
N ASP A 106 -3.10 5.06 9.57
CA ASP A 106 -3.99 4.48 10.57
C ASP A 106 -3.77 5.09 11.95
N ASP A 107 -4.80 5.03 12.79
CA ASP A 107 -4.72 5.47 14.18
C ASP A 107 -4.42 4.31 15.16
N GLY A 108 -3.74 3.25 14.70
CA GLY A 108 -3.38 2.09 15.49
C GLY A 108 -2.40 2.39 16.63
N PRO A 109 -1.93 1.34 17.34
CA PRO A 109 -1.00 1.49 18.47
C PRO A 109 0.41 1.91 18.04
N GLY A 110 0.67 1.95 16.74
CA GLY A 110 1.98 2.23 16.19
C GLY A 110 2.90 1.07 16.04
N ILE A 111 4.08 1.40 15.56
CA ILE A 111 5.23 0.51 15.53
C ILE A 111 6.36 1.09 16.37
N GLY A 112 7.12 0.22 17.02
CA GLY A 112 8.28 0.65 17.80
C GLY A 112 9.34 1.31 16.91
N ARG A 113 10.17 2.19 17.49
CA ARG A 113 11.22 2.92 16.75
C ARG A 113 12.16 1.98 15.98
N ASP A 114 12.57 0.88 16.59
CA ASP A 114 13.45 -0.11 15.96
C ASP A 114 12.77 -0.81 14.78
N GLN A 115 11.46 -1.05 14.88
CA GLN A 115 10.67 -1.62 13.80
C GLN A 115 10.50 -0.62 12.64
N LEU A 116 10.22 0.65 12.95
CA LEU A 116 10.14 1.71 11.94
C LEU A 116 11.48 1.88 11.21
N ALA A 117 12.60 1.92 11.95
CA ALA A 117 13.94 1.99 11.37
C ALA A 117 14.21 0.81 10.43
N SER A 118 13.85 -0.42 10.83
CA SER A 118 14.03 -1.59 9.97
C SER A 118 13.17 -1.54 8.70
N LEU A 119 11.96 -0.95 8.76
CA LEU A 119 11.12 -0.75 7.57
C LEU A 119 11.72 0.31 6.64
N GLN A 120 12.24 1.39 7.20
CA GLN A 120 12.92 2.45 6.45
C GLN A 120 14.18 1.91 5.78
N GLU A 121 15.01 1.11 6.47
CA GLU A 121 16.18 0.47 5.87
C GLU A 121 15.80 -0.44 4.68
N ALA A 122 14.72 -1.20 4.79
CA ALA A 122 14.25 -2.08 3.72
C ALA A 122 13.71 -1.34 2.49
N THR A 123 13.25 -0.08 2.64
CA THR A 123 12.90 0.79 1.51
C THR A 123 14.14 1.16 0.68
N PHE A 124 15.28 1.38 1.33
CA PHE A 124 16.48 1.92 0.67
C PHE A 124 17.48 0.83 0.25
N GLY A 125 17.46 -0.33 0.90
CA GLY A 125 18.25 -1.47 0.46
C GLY A 125 17.60 -2.13 -0.76
N GLY A 126 18.40 -2.46 -1.77
CA GLY A 126 17.91 -3.08 -3.02
C GLY A 126 17.30 -4.48 -2.85
N ASP A 127 17.37 -5.32 -3.88
CA ASP A 127 16.70 -6.64 -3.92
C ASP A 127 17.01 -7.60 -2.74
N GLU A 128 18.06 -7.34 -1.94
CA GLU A 128 18.42 -8.14 -0.77
C GLU A 128 17.80 -7.64 0.56
N ALA A 129 17.25 -6.42 0.60
CA ALA A 129 16.74 -5.84 1.84
C ALA A 129 15.27 -6.22 2.04
N ARG A 130 15.05 -7.28 2.83
CA ARG A 130 13.72 -7.65 3.28
C ARG A 130 13.43 -7.01 4.65
N PRO A 131 12.24 -6.43 4.86
CA PRO A 131 11.88 -5.95 6.19
C PRO A 131 11.94 -7.12 7.18
N ARG A 132 12.78 -7.00 8.22
CA ARG A 132 12.93 -8.04 9.26
C ARG A 132 11.67 -8.14 10.12
N SER A 133 10.83 -7.12 10.09
CA SER A 133 9.57 -6.95 10.80
C SER A 133 8.57 -6.22 9.89
N GLY A 134 7.29 -6.64 9.86
CA GLY A 134 6.28 -6.01 8.99
C GLY A 134 5.31 -6.95 8.28
N GLY A 135 5.54 -8.27 8.38
CA GLY A 135 4.66 -9.29 7.79
C GLY A 135 4.75 -9.37 6.25
N LEU A 136 4.05 -10.35 5.68
CA LEU A 136 4.06 -10.61 4.24
C LEU A 136 3.54 -9.41 3.44
N GLY A 137 2.52 -8.70 3.93
CA GLY A 137 1.86 -7.59 3.22
C GLY A 137 2.82 -6.47 2.80
N LEU A 138 3.71 -6.02 3.71
CA LEU A 138 4.68 -4.97 3.40
C LEU A 138 5.76 -5.43 2.41
N THR A 139 6.18 -6.70 2.48
CA THR A 139 7.10 -7.26 1.46
C THR A 139 6.48 -7.18 0.06
N VAL A 140 5.19 -7.51 -0.06
CA VAL A 140 4.50 -7.44 -1.36
C VAL A 140 4.38 -6.00 -1.85
N THR A 141 4.10 -5.04 -0.96
CA THR A 141 4.04 -3.62 -1.34
C THR A 141 5.39 -3.13 -1.86
N LEU A 142 6.49 -3.43 -1.17
CA LEU A 142 7.83 -3.00 -1.59
C LEU A 142 8.22 -3.61 -2.95
N GLU A 143 7.99 -4.91 -3.15
CA GLU A 143 8.26 -5.59 -4.43
C GLU A 143 7.42 -5.02 -5.58
N ALA A 144 6.13 -4.79 -5.34
CA ALA A 144 5.25 -4.22 -6.34
C ALA A 144 5.64 -2.77 -6.68
N ALA A 145 5.92 -1.95 -5.66
CA ALA A 145 6.37 -0.57 -5.83
C ALA A 145 7.66 -0.51 -6.66
N ARG A 146 8.66 -1.33 -6.35
CA ARG A 146 9.90 -1.42 -7.13
C ARG A 146 9.65 -1.73 -8.61
N ARG A 147 8.77 -2.70 -8.92
CA ARG A 147 8.41 -3.05 -10.30
C ARG A 147 7.64 -1.96 -11.02
N LEU A 148 6.90 -1.14 -10.28
CA LEU A 148 6.15 0.00 -10.80
C LEU A 148 7.00 1.28 -10.87
N GLY A 149 8.23 1.26 -10.34
CA GLY A 149 9.08 2.45 -10.24
C GLY A 149 8.56 3.46 -9.22
N TRP A 150 7.85 3.00 -8.20
CA TRP A 150 7.34 3.83 -7.10
C TRP A 150 8.28 3.79 -5.90
N GLU A 151 8.34 4.90 -5.18
CA GLU A 151 9.02 5.03 -3.90
C GLU A 151 8.06 4.76 -2.76
N VAL A 152 8.51 4.12 -1.67
CA VAL A 152 7.70 3.84 -0.48
C VAL A 152 8.39 4.35 0.77
N ARG A 153 7.77 5.25 1.52
CA ARG A 153 8.31 5.75 2.79
C ARG A 153 7.41 5.35 3.96
N PHE A 154 8.04 5.05 5.09
CA PHE A 154 7.35 4.76 6.35
C PHE A 154 7.63 5.88 7.34
N GLU A 155 6.57 6.40 7.94
CA GLU A 155 6.58 7.52 8.87
C GLU A 155 5.72 7.20 10.10
N ALA A 156 6.04 7.82 11.24
CA ALA A 156 5.15 7.80 12.39
C ALA A 156 3.90 8.65 12.07
N GLY A 157 2.72 8.17 12.44
CA GLY A 157 1.47 8.93 12.32
C GLY A 157 1.33 10.03 13.39
N GLU A 158 0.28 10.85 13.27
CA GLU A 158 -0.08 11.88 14.26
C GLU A 158 -0.59 11.27 15.58
N ALA A 159 -1.35 10.18 15.47
CA ALA A 159 -1.59 9.21 16.54
C ALA A 159 -0.45 8.18 16.53
N PRO A 160 -0.26 7.33 17.57
CA PRO A 160 0.86 6.39 17.56
C PRO A 160 0.94 5.49 16.32
N GLY A 161 -0.10 5.37 15.49
CA GLY A 161 -0.18 4.58 14.26
C GLY A 161 0.85 4.87 13.18
N LEU A 162 0.66 4.21 12.02
CA LEU A 162 1.63 4.19 10.93
C LEU A 162 1.14 5.01 9.75
N ARG A 163 2.03 5.84 9.18
CA ARG A 163 1.82 6.50 7.89
C ARG A 163 2.73 5.85 6.85
N VAL A 164 2.15 5.32 5.78
CA VAL A 164 2.89 4.77 4.63
C VAL A 164 2.61 5.62 3.41
N VAL A 165 3.67 6.13 2.81
CA VAL A 165 3.61 7.03 1.66
C VAL A 165 4.14 6.29 0.44
N VAL A 166 3.41 6.31 -0.66
CA VAL A 166 3.80 5.76 -1.95
C VAL A 166 3.81 6.88 -2.97
N ALA A 167 4.95 7.13 -3.61
CA ALA A 167 5.09 8.20 -4.58
C ALA A 167 5.58 7.67 -5.92
N GLY A 168 5.18 8.32 -7.01
CA GLY A 168 5.60 7.92 -8.35
C GLY A 168 5.26 8.95 -9.42
N ALA A 169 5.72 8.70 -10.63
CA ALA A 169 5.43 9.57 -11.77
C ALA A 169 3.99 9.38 -12.26
N CYS A 170 3.28 10.48 -12.47
CA CYS A 170 2.09 10.50 -13.31
C CYS A 170 2.49 10.44 -14.78
N ARG A 171 1.63 9.86 -15.61
CA ARG A 171 1.63 10.14 -17.04
C ARG A 171 1.07 11.55 -17.26
N PRO A 172 1.67 12.34 -18.15
CA PRO A 172 1.08 13.60 -18.57
C PRO A 172 -0.31 13.33 -19.16
N ALA A 173 -1.25 14.24 -18.87
CA ALA A 173 -2.60 14.19 -19.41
C ALA A 173 -2.54 14.58 -20.90
N GLY A 174 -2.23 13.63 -21.77
CA GLY A 174 -2.19 13.83 -23.22
C GLY A 174 -1.08 13.04 -23.88
N LEU A 175 -1.46 11.95 -24.55
CA LEU A 175 -0.88 11.37 -25.76
C LEU A 175 -1.77 10.18 -26.11
N GLY A 176 -2.95 10.49 -26.63
CA GLY A 176 -3.93 9.59 -27.23
C GLY A 176 -4.56 10.33 -28.40
#